data_AF-A0A520JBD4-F1
#
_entry.id   AF-A0A520JBD4-F1
#
_cell.length_a   1.000
_cell.length_b   1.000
_cell.length_c   1.000
_cell.angle_alpha   90.00
_cell.angle_beta   90.00
_cell.angle_gamma   90.00
#
_symmetry.space_group_name_H-M   'P 1'
#
loop_
_entity.id
_entity.type
_entity.pdbx_description
1 polymer ?
#
loop_
_entity_poly.entity_id
_entity_poly.type
_entity_poly.pdbx_seq_one_letter_code
_entity_poly.pdbx_strand_id
1 'polypeptide(L)'
;MPLMAQSYPPRMMRRQTAAAYLDLSIPEFEREVTAGRLPMPVRLGNNEHWSRAAIDDAVARLSGERAGSWREKAGLYAEAG
;
A
#
# COMPACT_ATOMS: atom_id res chain seq x y z
N MET A 1 16.43 2.59 -26.70
CA MET A 1 15.79 2.76 -25.38
C MET A 1 14.36 2.25 -25.48
N PRO A 2 14.02 1.02 -25.08
CA PRO A 2 12.62 0.60 -25.11
C PRO A 2 11.86 1.35 -24.03
N LEU A 3 10.76 2.03 -24.40
CA LEU A 3 9.76 2.45 -23.43
C LEU A 3 9.21 1.16 -22.80
N MET A 4 9.56 0.91 -21.54
CA MET A 4 8.86 -0.07 -20.73
C MET A 4 7.38 0.34 -20.79
N ALA A 5 6.51 -0.51 -21.35
CA ALA A 5 5.08 -0.30 -21.23
C ALA A 5 4.78 -0.26 -19.74
N GLN A 6 4.65 0.94 -19.17
CA GLN A 6 4.21 1.11 -17.80
C GLN A 6 2.77 0.64 -17.79
N SER A 7 2.58 -0.65 -17.50
CA SER A 7 1.28 -1.21 -17.18
C SER A 7 0.90 -0.61 -15.85
N TYR A 8 0.31 0.59 -15.89
CA TYR A 8 -0.21 1.24 -14.71
C TYR A 8 -1.31 0.33 -14.18
N PRO A 9 -1.18 -0.20 -12.96
CA PRO A 9 -2.26 -0.98 -12.42
C PRO A 9 -3.52 -0.13 -12.33
N PRO A 10 -4.69 -0.75 -12.55
CA PRO A 10 -5.95 -0.02 -12.67
C PRO A 10 -6.22 0.80 -11.41
N ARG A 11 -6.86 1.96 -11.58
CA ARG A 11 -7.16 2.86 -10.45
C ARG A 11 -8.04 2.20 -9.39
N MET A 12 -8.86 1.24 -9.80
CA MET A 12 -9.70 0.39 -8.97
C MET A 12 -9.30 -1.07 -9.21
N MET A 13 -8.91 -1.77 -8.16
CA MET A 13 -8.43 -3.15 -8.18
C MET A 13 -9.43 -4.07 -7.51
N ARG A 14 -9.60 -5.29 -8.03
CA ARG A 14 -10.31 -6.34 -7.28
C ARG A 14 -9.42 -6.88 -6.18
N ARG A 15 -10.02 -7.56 -5.20
CA ARG A 15 -9.33 -8.19 -4.06
C ARG A 15 -8.03 -8.92 -4.45
N GLN A 16 -8.09 -9.79 -5.46
CA GLN A 16 -6.93 -10.56 -5.93
C GLN A 16 -5.82 -9.67 -6.50
N THR A 17 -6.18 -8.66 -7.28
CA THR A 17 -5.21 -7.70 -7.86
C THR A 17 -4.59 -6.82 -6.78
N ALA A 18 -5.37 -6.39 -5.78
CA ALA A 18 -4.88 -5.59 -4.68
C ALA A 18 -3.90 -6.37 -3.79
N ALA A 19 -4.20 -7.65 -3.52
CA ALA A 19 -3.29 -8.54 -2.79
C ALA A 19 -1.98 -8.75 -3.57
N ALA A 20 -2.06 -9.08 -4.87
CA ALA A 20 -0.89 -9.23 -5.73
C ALA A 20 -0.07 -7.94 -5.88
N TYR A 21 -0.72 -6.76 -5.86
CA TYR A 21 -0.03 -5.47 -5.91
C TYR A 21 0.85 -5.22 -4.68
N LEU A 22 0.47 -5.76 -3.52
CA LEU A 22 1.23 -5.67 -2.28
C LEU A 22 2.13 -6.88 -2.03
N ASP A 23 2.22 -7.80 -3.00
CA ASP A 23 2.93 -9.08 -2.85
C ASP A 23 2.44 -9.92 -1.66
N LEU A 24 1.13 -9.87 -1.37
CA LEU A 24 0.49 -10.59 -0.28
C LEU A 24 -0.45 -11.69 -0.80
N SER A 25 -0.62 -12.74 0.00
CA SER A 25 -1.72 -13.69 -0.20
C SER A 25 -3.07 -13.02 0.08
N ILE A 26 -4.14 -13.46 -0.59
CA ILE A 26 -5.52 -12.98 -0.33
C ILE A 26 -5.89 -12.99 1.16
N PRO A 27 -5.67 -14.08 1.94
CA PRO A 27 -6.02 -14.09 3.35
C PRO A 27 -5.16 -13.12 4.19
N GLU A 28 -3.91 -12.87 3.79
CA GLU A 28 -3.07 -11.88 4.47
C GLU A 28 -3.59 -10.48 4.20
N PHE A 29 -3.91 -10.16 2.95
CA PHE A 29 -4.53 -8.90 2.58
C PHE A 29 -5.84 -8.65 3.35
N GLU A 30 -6.71 -9.64 3.48
CA GLU A 30 -7.95 -9.50 4.26
C GLU A 30 -7.70 -9.29 5.76
N ARG A 31 -6.66 -9.92 6.32
CA ARG A 31 -6.23 -9.67 7.71
C ARG A 31 -5.74 -8.24 7.88
N GLU A 32 -4.97 -7.70 6.94
CA GLU A 32 -4.48 -6.32 6.99
C GLU A 32 -5.62 -5.29 6.88
N VAL A 33 -6.62 -5.57 6.03
CA VAL A 33 -7.86 -4.76 5.95
C VAL A 33 -8.64 -4.84 7.26
N THR A 34 -8.81 -6.03 7.83
CA THR A 34 -9.53 -6.23 9.11
C THR A 34 -8.79 -5.58 10.28
N ALA A 35 -7.46 -5.60 10.26
CA ALA A 35 -6.61 -4.93 11.25
C ALA A 35 -6.60 -3.40 11.12
N GLY A 36 -7.23 -2.84 10.07
CA GLY A 36 -7.29 -1.40 9.82
C GLY A 36 -5.97 -0.80 9.31
N ARG A 37 -5.01 -1.63 8.89
CA ARG A 37 -3.75 -1.18 8.28
C ARG A 37 -3.93 -0.84 6.80
N LEU A 38 -4.84 -1.56 6.12
CA LEU A 38 -5.23 -1.30 4.74
C LEU A 38 -6.64 -0.70 4.66
N PRO A 39 -6.95 0.07 3.59
CA PRO A 39 -8.25 0.70 3.45
C PRO A 39 -9.37 -0.32 3.21
N MET A 40 -10.57 0.02 3.67
CA MET A 40 -11.78 -0.75 3.38
C MET A 40 -12.13 -0.72 1.88
N PRO A 41 -12.76 -1.78 1.36
CA PRO A 41 -13.22 -1.81 -0.02
C PRO A 41 -14.29 -0.76 -0.31
N VAL A 42 -14.28 -0.27 -1.53
CA VAL A 42 -15.34 0.55 -2.11
C VAL A 42 -16.24 -0.36 -2.97
N ARG A 43 -17.55 -0.28 -2.78
CA ARG A 43 -18.51 -0.99 -3.65
C ARG A 43 -18.59 -0.27 -4.99
N LEU A 44 -18.10 -0.92 -6.04
CA LEU A 44 -18.17 -0.41 -7.41
C LEU A 44 -18.86 -1.45 -8.30
N GLY A 45 -20.07 -1.12 -8.76
CA GLY A 45 -20.97 -2.10 -9.36
C GLY A 45 -21.37 -3.16 -8.35
N ASN A 46 -21.25 -4.44 -8.72
CA ASN A 46 -21.62 -5.58 -7.88
C ASN A 46 -20.45 -6.21 -7.11
N ASN A 47 -19.26 -5.62 -7.18
CA ASN A 47 -18.05 -6.16 -6.55
C ASN A 47 -17.33 -5.12 -5.70
N GLU A 48 -16.57 -5.62 -4.73
CA GLU A 48 -15.67 -4.82 -3.91
C GLU A 48 -14.39 -4.49 -4.68
N HIS A 49 -14.03 -3.23 -4.66
CA HIS A 49 -12.84 -2.71 -5.32
C HIS A 49 -12.04 -1.85 -4.34
N TRP A 50 -10.72 -1.96 -4.44
CA TRP A 50 -9.79 -1.14 -3.70
C TRP A 50 -9.20 -0.09 -4.61
N SER A 51 -9.19 1.15 -4.13
CA SER A 51 -8.50 2.20 -4.85
C SER A 51 -7.00 2.06 -4.66
N ARG A 52 -6.25 2.06 -5.77
CA ARG A 52 -4.79 2.07 -5.72
C ARG A 52 -4.25 3.23 -4.88
N ALA A 53 -4.82 4.43 -5.05
CA ALA A 53 -4.37 5.61 -4.32
C ALA A 53 -4.59 5.50 -2.81
N ALA A 54 -5.65 4.83 -2.37
CA ALA A 54 -5.91 4.60 -0.95
C ALA A 54 -4.95 3.55 -0.38
N ILE A 55 -4.63 2.50 -1.15
CA ILE A 55 -3.61 1.51 -0.76
C ILE A 55 -2.25 2.20 -0.65
N ASP A 56 -1.87 3.01 -1.64
CA ASP A 56 -0.61 3.75 -1.67
C ASP A 56 -0.48 4.70 -0.47
N ASP A 57 -1.55 5.45 -0.14
CA ASP A 57 -1.57 6.29 1.06
C ASP A 57 -1.44 5.49 2.37
N ALA A 58 -2.09 4.32 2.45
CA ALA A 58 -1.96 3.45 3.60
C ALA A 58 -0.54 2.88 3.73
N VAL A 59 0.07 2.44 2.63
CA VAL A 59 1.45 1.96 2.59
C VAL A 59 2.42 3.08 2.96
N ALA A 60 2.25 4.29 2.43
CA ALA A 60 3.07 5.45 2.78
C ALA A 60 2.98 5.83 4.27
N ARG A 61 1.83 5.56 4.92
CA ARG A 61 1.70 5.70 6.38
C ARG A 61 2.42 4.58 7.13
N LEU A 62 2.34 3.34 6.63
CA LEU A 62 3.02 2.18 7.23
C LEU A 62 4.56 2.26 7.10
N SER A 63 5.06 2.77 5.97
CA SER A 63 6.50 2.96 5.70
C SER A 63 7.11 4.16 6.43
N GLY A 64 6.29 5.00 7.06
CA GLY A 64 6.73 6.24 7.70
C GLY A 64 7.11 7.35 6.71
N GLU A 65 6.68 7.25 5.45
CA GLU A 65 6.84 8.34 4.46
C GLU A 65 5.92 9.53 4.79
N ARG A 66 4.76 9.27 5.42
CA ARG A 66 3.81 10.31 5.81
C ARG A 66 3.86 10.70 7.29
N ALA A 67 4.33 9.80 8.15
CA ALA A 67 4.59 10.08 9.56
C ALA A 67 6.09 10.33 9.70
N GLY A 68 6.47 11.60 9.85
CA GLY A 68 7.84 12.08 9.96
C GLY A 68 8.80 11.03 10.54
N SER A 69 9.59 10.49 9.63
CA SER A 69 10.93 9.98 9.91
C SER A 69 11.01 8.97 11.06
N TRP A 70 10.79 7.68 10.74
CA TRP A 70 11.39 6.61 11.55
C TRP A 70 12.92 6.79 11.67
N ARG A 71 13.54 7.50 10.72
CA ARG A 71 14.92 8.02 10.78
C ARG A 71 15.17 8.96 11.96
N GLU A 72 14.23 9.82 12.35
CA GLU A 72 14.33 10.67 13.55
C GLU A 72 14.23 9.85 14.84
N LYS A 73 13.41 8.80 14.87
CA LYS A 73 13.32 7.87 16.01
C LYS A 73 14.50 6.90 16.10
N ALA A 74 15.19 6.62 14.99
CA ALA A 74 16.26 5.63 14.96
C ALA A 74 17.58 6.10 15.58
N GLY A 75 17.75 7.40 15.88
CA GLY A 75 18.96 7.89 16.56
C GLY A 75 20.27 7.55 15.83
N LEU A 76 20.23 7.29 14.51
CA LEU A 76 21.37 6.76 13.75
C LEU A 76 22.42 7.81 13.35
N TYR A 77 22.36 9.00 13.93
CA TYR A 77 23.43 10.01 13.87
C TYR A 77 23.75 10.58 15.24
N ALA A 78 23.78 9.73 16.27
CA ALA A 78 24.72 9.97 17.35
C ALA A 78 26.09 9.52 16.84
N GLU A 79 27.00 10.48 16.72
CA GLU A 79 28.46 10.29 16.67
C GLU A 79 29.08 10.16 15.27
N ALA A 80 29.38 11.31 14.68
CA ALA A 80 30.61 11.47 13.91
C ALA A 80 31.28 12.79 14.33
N GLY A 81 32.17 12.64 15.32
CA GLY A 81 33.40 13.41 15.59
C GLY A 81 33.41 14.91 15.34
#